data_AF-F4XUM4-F1
#
_entry.id   AF-F4XUM4-F1
#
_cell.length_a   1.000
_cell.length_b   1.000
_cell.length_c   1.000
_cell.angle_alpha   90.00
_cell.angle_beta   90.00
_cell.angle_gamma   90.00
#
_symmetry.space_group_name_H-M   'P 1'
#
loop_
_entity.id
_entity.type
_entity.pdbx_description
1 polymer ?
#
loop_
_entity_poly.entity_id
_entity_poly.type
_entity_poly.pdbx_seq_one_letter_code
_entity_poly.pdbx_strand_id
1 'polypeptide(L)'
;MVDPETGDLSSVFDQVNQREVLSGPGNQLQAFEDSGQYWDAWNIDPNYADHPLPSTELIGIEWVETGVLSQRLRVVRRLMRSQFCQDYILCAESPVLKIATTVDWQERHVLVKAAFPLAIDADYVSYEMPCGVIPRSTRPQTPAEQAKWEVPALRWADLSDQTYGVSLLNDCKYGYDAQASQLRLTLLRSPTWPDPEADQGIHQFTYALYPHQGNWRFADTIHLAYQLNLPFLSLLWSPPNSSVVSNNVSNNSQPSLPSTGQLLNLSAKTLILMALKQSEDIPDQWILRCYESHGESANLSLVSDLGLKVVHPVDLLERPVSLSEPSPDGKVVQIEPWKISSFAVRLIT
;
A
#
# COMPACT_ATOMS: atom_id res chain seq x y z
N MET A 1 -7.52 6.93 -20.47
CA MET A 1 -8.24 8.08 -21.05
C MET A 1 -9.12 8.69 -19.98
N VAL A 2 -9.31 10.01 -20.00
CA VAL A 2 -10.20 10.72 -19.08
C VAL A 2 -11.39 11.25 -19.88
N ASP A 3 -12.59 11.05 -19.36
CA ASP A 3 -13.83 11.56 -19.93
C ASP A 3 -13.86 13.10 -19.82
N PRO A 4 -14.04 13.85 -20.93
CA PRO A 4 -14.00 15.31 -20.92
C PRO A 4 -15.27 15.95 -20.32
N GLU A 5 -16.34 15.20 -20.12
CA GLU A 5 -17.60 15.69 -19.54
C GLU A 5 -17.65 15.42 -18.03
N THR A 6 -17.11 14.28 -17.57
CA THR A 6 -17.20 13.88 -16.16
C THR A 6 -15.87 13.97 -15.39
N GLY A 7 -14.73 13.84 -16.08
CA GLY A 7 -13.41 13.70 -15.46
C GLY A 7 -13.11 12.30 -14.89
N ASP A 8 -14.02 11.34 -15.08
CA ASP A 8 -13.80 9.94 -14.75
C ASP A 8 -12.83 9.29 -15.74
N LEU A 9 -12.26 8.15 -15.36
CA LEU A 9 -11.47 7.33 -16.28
C LEU A 9 -12.43 6.58 -17.21
N SER A 10 -12.47 6.98 -18.48
CA SER A 10 -13.27 6.28 -19.51
C SER A 10 -12.60 4.99 -20.01
N SER A 11 -11.29 4.87 -19.83
CA SER A 11 -10.50 3.68 -20.20
C SER A 11 -9.17 3.67 -19.46
N VAL A 12 -8.73 2.49 -19.03
CA VAL A 12 -7.38 2.22 -18.55
C VAL A 12 -6.90 0.98 -19.30
N PHE A 13 -5.98 1.17 -20.25
CA PHE A 13 -5.51 0.09 -21.09
C PHE A 13 -4.17 -0.47 -20.60
N ASP A 14 -4.13 -1.76 -20.31
CA ASP A 14 -2.89 -2.47 -20.01
C ASP A 14 -2.17 -2.83 -21.31
N GLN A 15 -1.06 -2.16 -21.57
CA GLN A 15 -0.24 -2.36 -22.76
C GLN A 15 0.59 -3.64 -22.72
N VAL A 16 0.86 -4.22 -21.56
CA VAL A 16 1.62 -5.46 -21.45
C VAL A 16 0.72 -6.64 -21.81
N ASN A 17 -0.49 -6.66 -21.27
CA ASN A 17 -1.46 -7.73 -21.48
C ASN A 17 -2.46 -7.46 -22.63
N GLN A 18 -2.35 -6.29 -23.27
CA GLN A 18 -3.14 -5.87 -24.43
C GLN A 18 -4.66 -5.95 -24.18
N ARG A 19 -5.12 -5.44 -23.05
CA ARG A 19 -6.54 -5.47 -22.67
C ARG A 19 -7.00 -4.22 -21.95
N GLU A 20 -8.30 -3.96 -22.09
CA GLU A 20 -8.99 -2.95 -21.29
C GLU A 20 -9.14 -3.45 -19.84
N VAL A 21 -8.89 -2.57 -18.88
CA VAL A 21 -8.96 -2.86 -17.44
C VAL A 21 -10.35 -2.54 -16.89
N LEU A 22 -11.02 -1.51 -17.43
CA LEU A 22 -12.29 -1.01 -16.93
C LEU A 22 -13.48 -1.55 -17.73
N SER A 23 -14.58 -1.84 -17.06
CA SER A 23 -15.87 -2.18 -17.70
C SER A 23 -16.87 -1.01 -17.72
N GLY A 24 -16.51 0.12 -17.10
CA GLY A 24 -17.29 1.35 -16.99
C GLY A 24 -16.44 2.50 -16.44
N PRO A 25 -17.06 3.64 -16.05
CA PRO A 25 -16.34 4.80 -15.53
C PRO A 25 -15.51 4.45 -14.30
N GLY A 26 -14.18 4.52 -14.42
CA GLY A 26 -13.23 4.28 -13.34
C GLY A 26 -12.91 5.56 -12.55
N ASN A 27 -12.49 5.38 -11.30
CA ASN A 27 -12.30 6.49 -10.37
C ASN A 27 -13.54 7.42 -10.27
N GLN A 28 -14.73 6.80 -10.36
CA GLN A 28 -15.99 7.50 -10.17
C GLN A 28 -16.16 7.83 -8.69
N LEU A 29 -16.32 9.12 -8.37
CA LEU A 29 -16.61 9.55 -7.00
C LEU A 29 -18.10 9.33 -6.73
N GLN A 30 -18.41 8.29 -5.96
CA GLN A 30 -19.77 7.92 -5.56
C GLN A 30 -20.02 8.44 -4.14
N ALA A 31 -21.03 9.29 -3.98
CA ALA A 31 -21.42 9.86 -2.70
C ALA A 31 -22.78 9.33 -2.26
N PHE A 32 -22.94 9.13 -0.96
CA PHE A 32 -24.13 8.56 -0.36
C PHE A 32 -24.48 9.32 0.92
N GLU A 33 -25.77 9.37 1.23
CA GLU A 33 -26.20 9.77 2.57
C GLU A 33 -25.74 8.71 3.58
N ASP A 34 -25.10 9.17 4.66
CA ASP A 34 -24.61 8.36 5.79
C ASP A 34 -25.17 8.97 7.07
N SER A 35 -26.45 8.68 7.34
CA SER A 35 -27.21 9.27 8.43
C SER A 35 -27.99 8.19 9.20
N GLY A 36 -28.64 8.56 10.31
CA GLY A 36 -29.60 7.67 10.99
C GLY A 36 -29.03 6.58 11.89
N GLN A 37 -27.70 6.46 12.04
CA GLN A 37 -27.07 5.55 13.00
C GLN A 37 -26.97 6.15 14.40
N TYR A 38 -27.23 5.34 15.44
CA TYR A 38 -27.10 5.78 16.85
C TYR A 38 -25.65 6.10 17.23
N TRP A 39 -24.69 5.36 16.67
CA TRP A 39 -23.26 5.58 16.85
C TRP A 39 -22.64 6.04 15.52
N ASP A 40 -22.98 7.27 15.13
CA ASP A 40 -22.67 7.88 13.82
C ASP A 40 -21.20 7.70 13.39
N ALA A 41 -20.22 8.18 14.18
CA ALA A 41 -18.81 8.02 13.85
C ALA A 41 -18.33 6.55 13.80
N TRP A 42 -19.01 5.61 14.47
CA TRP A 42 -18.62 4.21 14.50
C TRP A 42 -19.23 3.38 13.38
N ASN A 43 -20.48 3.66 13.01
CA ASN A 43 -21.26 2.84 12.09
C ASN A 43 -21.54 3.62 10.80
N ILE A 44 -21.15 3.04 9.67
CA ILE A 44 -21.72 3.44 8.38
C ILE A 44 -23.16 2.95 8.33
N ASP A 45 -24.08 3.75 7.79
CA ASP A 45 -25.45 3.30 7.54
C ASP A 45 -25.45 2.04 6.66
N PRO A 46 -25.95 0.88 7.12
CA PRO A 46 -25.96 -0.34 6.31
C PRO A 46 -26.77 -0.22 5.02
N ASN A 47 -27.67 0.77 4.90
CA ASN A 47 -28.48 1.01 3.72
C ASN A 47 -28.00 2.25 2.92
N TYR A 48 -26.80 2.78 3.17
CA TYR A 48 -26.28 3.96 2.46
C TYR A 48 -26.41 3.84 0.93
N ALA A 49 -26.28 2.62 0.40
CA ALA A 49 -26.36 2.33 -1.03
C ALA A 49 -27.74 2.64 -1.66
N ASP A 50 -28.81 2.62 -0.85
CA ASP A 50 -30.18 2.98 -1.26
C ASP A 50 -30.39 4.51 -1.30
N HIS A 51 -29.41 5.28 -0.81
CA HIS A 51 -29.46 6.73 -0.69
C HIS A 51 -28.29 7.43 -1.43
N PRO A 52 -28.14 7.21 -2.75
CA PRO A 52 -27.10 7.88 -3.52
C PRO A 52 -27.36 9.39 -3.63
N LEU A 53 -26.29 10.17 -3.52
CA LEU A 53 -26.30 11.60 -3.74
C LEU A 53 -25.99 11.92 -5.22
N PRO A 54 -26.29 13.14 -5.71
CA PRO A 54 -25.97 13.53 -7.08
C PRO A 54 -24.50 13.35 -7.43
N SER A 55 -24.23 12.99 -8.69
CA SER A 55 -22.86 12.87 -9.22
C SER A 55 -22.09 14.18 -9.13
N THR A 56 -20.77 14.07 -9.15
CA THR A 56 -19.89 15.24 -9.15
C THR A 56 -20.04 16.08 -10.41
N GLU A 57 -19.91 17.39 -10.26
CA GLU A 57 -19.81 18.34 -11.37
C GLU A 57 -18.34 18.51 -11.77
N LEU A 58 -18.01 18.28 -13.04
CA LEU A 58 -16.67 18.57 -13.55
C LEU A 58 -16.43 20.09 -13.61
N ILE A 59 -15.35 20.54 -12.97
CA ILE A 59 -14.95 21.95 -12.97
C ILE A 59 -13.84 22.22 -13.99
N GLY A 60 -12.90 21.28 -14.15
CA GLY A 60 -11.82 21.43 -15.11
C GLY A 60 -10.88 20.24 -15.20
N ILE A 61 -10.19 20.16 -16.34
CA ILE A 61 -9.15 19.19 -16.62
C ILE A 61 -7.94 19.96 -17.17
N GLU A 62 -6.76 19.77 -16.59
CA GLU A 62 -5.54 20.44 -17.04
C GLU A 62 -4.30 19.54 -16.92
N TRP A 63 -3.37 19.71 -17.85
CA TRP A 63 -2.05 19.10 -17.73
C TRP A 63 -1.19 19.90 -16.75
N VAL A 64 -0.73 19.24 -15.68
CA VAL A 64 0.17 19.85 -14.68
C VAL A 64 1.62 19.49 -14.97
N GLU A 65 1.87 18.30 -15.54
CA GLU A 65 3.20 17.82 -15.89
C GLU A 65 3.14 16.98 -17.17
N THR A 66 4.05 17.24 -18.11
CA THR A 66 4.16 16.52 -19.40
C THR A 66 5.61 16.07 -19.64
N GLY A 67 6.27 15.57 -18.59
CA GLY A 67 7.65 15.11 -18.64
C GLY A 67 7.80 13.70 -19.22
N VAL A 68 9.04 13.33 -19.56
CA VAL A 68 9.39 11.98 -20.03
C VAL A 68 9.39 10.94 -18.91
N LEU A 69 9.65 11.36 -17.66
CA LEU A 69 9.69 10.47 -16.49
C LEU A 69 8.34 10.36 -15.78
N SER A 70 7.52 11.40 -15.86
CA SER A 70 6.24 11.52 -15.16
C SER A 70 5.31 12.42 -15.96
N GLN A 71 4.07 11.98 -16.08
CA GLN A 71 2.97 12.74 -16.64
C GLN A 71 1.88 12.88 -15.59
N ARG A 72 1.29 14.07 -15.52
CA ARG A 72 0.26 14.41 -14.54
C ARG A 72 -0.87 15.21 -15.16
N LEU A 73 -2.05 14.63 -15.13
CA LEU A 73 -3.29 15.28 -15.52
C LEU A 73 -4.15 15.53 -14.28
N ARG A 74 -4.49 16.79 -14.04
CA ARG A 74 -5.35 17.20 -12.94
C ARG A 74 -6.79 17.25 -13.39
N VAL A 75 -7.68 16.73 -12.56
CA VAL A 75 -9.12 16.81 -12.70
C VAL A 75 -9.70 17.40 -11.42
N VAL A 76 -10.44 18.49 -11.58
CA VAL A 76 -11.14 19.17 -10.48
C VAL A 76 -12.63 18.90 -10.61
N ARG A 77 -13.22 18.35 -9.54
CA ARG A 77 -14.64 17.97 -9.46
C ARG A 77 -15.25 18.59 -8.21
N ARG A 78 -16.47 19.11 -8.32
CA ARG A 78 -17.27 19.56 -7.17
C ARG A 78 -18.23 18.45 -6.77
N LEU A 79 -18.25 18.13 -5.47
CA LEU A 79 -19.26 17.29 -4.85
C LEU A 79 -19.99 18.16 -3.83
N MET A 80 -21.19 18.63 -4.15
CA MET A 80 -21.98 19.52 -3.29
C MET A 80 -21.17 20.75 -2.80
N ARG A 81 -20.76 20.78 -1.53
CA ARG A 81 -20.01 21.88 -0.91
C ARG A 81 -18.50 21.66 -0.96
N SER A 82 -18.07 20.46 -1.33
CA SER A 82 -16.68 20.02 -1.34
C SER A 82 -16.08 20.05 -2.74
N GLN A 83 -14.76 20.19 -2.82
CA GLN A 83 -14.03 20.19 -4.07
C GLN A 83 -12.91 19.15 -4.03
N PHE A 84 -12.96 18.19 -4.95
CA PHE A 84 -11.91 17.21 -5.19
C PHE A 84 -10.97 17.70 -6.28
N CYS A 85 -9.68 17.72 -5.99
CA CYS A 85 -8.61 17.94 -6.94
C CYS A 85 -7.79 16.65 -7.02
N GLN A 86 -7.88 15.95 -8.14
CA GLN A 86 -7.22 14.65 -8.33
C GLN A 86 -6.23 14.69 -9.48
N ASP A 87 -5.00 14.32 -9.18
CA ASP A 87 -3.92 14.21 -10.14
C ASP A 87 -3.77 12.75 -10.55
N TYR A 88 -4.11 12.43 -11.80
CA TYR A 88 -3.79 11.15 -12.44
C TYR A 88 -2.33 11.18 -12.88
N ILE A 89 -1.52 10.31 -12.28
CA ILE A 89 -0.06 10.31 -12.44
C ILE A 89 0.39 8.97 -13.01
N LEU A 90 1.12 9.04 -14.13
CA LEU A 90 1.81 7.90 -14.73
C LEU A 90 3.32 8.18 -14.73
N CYS A 91 4.07 7.28 -14.11
CA CYS A 91 5.53 7.30 -14.14
C CYS A 91 6.04 6.39 -15.25
N ALA A 92 7.15 6.76 -15.88
CA ALA A 92 7.86 5.89 -16.81
C ALA A 92 8.19 4.56 -16.14
N GLU A 93 8.07 3.47 -16.90
CA GLU A 93 8.36 2.09 -16.45
C GLU A 93 7.54 1.62 -15.23
N SER A 94 6.43 2.29 -14.92
CA SER A 94 5.51 1.87 -13.86
C SER A 94 4.17 1.43 -14.44
N PRO A 95 3.66 0.25 -14.08
CA PRO A 95 2.31 -0.18 -14.44
C PRO A 95 1.22 0.47 -13.58
N VAL A 96 1.59 1.30 -12.61
CA VAL A 96 0.69 1.82 -11.58
C VAL A 96 0.15 3.19 -11.99
N LEU A 97 -1.18 3.33 -12.08
CA LEU A 97 -1.84 4.62 -12.18
C LEU A 97 -2.08 5.18 -10.78
N LYS A 98 -1.31 6.20 -10.39
CA LYS A 98 -1.47 6.88 -9.10
C LYS A 98 -2.52 7.99 -9.20
N ILE A 99 -3.30 8.15 -8.14
CA ILE A 99 -4.38 9.14 -8.02
C ILE A 99 -4.11 9.92 -6.74
N ALA A 100 -3.36 11.00 -6.87
CA ALA A 100 -3.07 11.90 -5.74
C ALA A 100 -4.24 12.87 -5.57
N THR A 101 -4.89 12.84 -4.41
CA THR A 101 -6.12 13.57 -4.14
C THR A 101 -5.88 14.62 -3.07
N THR A 102 -6.27 15.85 -3.37
CA THR A 102 -6.52 16.89 -2.37
C THR A 102 -8.00 17.22 -2.39
N VAL A 103 -8.64 17.25 -1.23
CA VAL A 103 -10.06 17.60 -1.12
C VAL A 103 -10.26 18.62 -0.01
N ASP A 104 -11.04 19.65 -0.31
CA ASP A 104 -11.66 20.51 0.70
C ASP A 104 -13.01 19.90 1.08
N TRP A 105 -13.05 19.18 2.20
CA TRP A 105 -14.18 18.38 2.65
C TRP A 105 -15.05 19.18 3.61
N GLN A 106 -16.27 19.50 3.15
CA GLN A 106 -17.21 20.37 3.85
C GLN A 106 -18.61 19.75 3.99
N GLU A 107 -18.73 18.45 3.73
CA GLU A 107 -20.00 17.73 3.84
C GLU A 107 -20.35 17.37 5.28
N ARG A 108 -21.60 16.93 5.47
CA ARG A 108 -22.14 16.39 6.71
C ARG A 108 -23.05 15.22 6.39
N HIS A 109 -22.88 14.11 7.11
CA HIS A 109 -23.60 12.85 6.90
C HIS A 109 -23.47 12.33 5.47
N VAL A 110 -22.25 12.41 4.94
CA VAL A 110 -21.90 11.92 3.60
C VAL A 110 -20.73 10.96 3.70
N LEU A 111 -20.90 9.83 3.02
CA LEU A 111 -19.86 8.85 2.71
C LEU A 111 -19.50 8.99 1.23
N VAL A 112 -18.22 9.14 0.92
CA VAL A 112 -17.73 9.21 -0.46
C VAL A 112 -16.71 8.11 -0.75
N LYS A 113 -16.89 7.44 -1.89
CA LYS A 113 -16.07 6.31 -2.35
C LYS A 113 -15.53 6.58 -3.75
N ALA A 114 -14.34 6.04 -4.04
CA ALA A 114 -13.84 5.91 -5.42
C ALA A 114 -14.17 4.53 -5.96
N ALA A 115 -14.90 4.46 -7.06
CA ALA A 115 -15.34 3.20 -7.67
C ALA A 115 -14.59 2.87 -8.96
N PHE A 116 -14.25 1.59 -9.12
CA PHE A 116 -13.58 1.02 -10.27
C PHE A 116 -14.33 -0.21 -10.76
N PRO A 117 -15.25 -0.06 -11.73
CA PRO A 117 -15.80 -1.19 -12.47
C PRO A 117 -14.71 -1.82 -13.33
N LEU A 118 -14.45 -3.11 -13.14
CA LEU A 118 -13.35 -3.83 -13.76
C LEU A 118 -13.85 -4.78 -14.85
N ALA A 119 -13.04 -4.96 -15.89
CA ALA A 119 -13.27 -5.92 -16.97
C ALA A 119 -12.79 -7.33 -16.61
N ILE A 120 -13.02 -7.73 -15.36
CA ILE A 120 -12.79 -9.07 -14.79
C ILE A 120 -13.95 -9.43 -13.86
N ASP A 121 -14.19 -10.72 -13.69
CA ASP A 121 -15.17 -11.26 -12.74
C ASP A 121 -14.48 -12.34 -11.91
N ALA A 122 -14.49 -12.19 -10.58
CA ALA A 122 -13.87 -13.14 -9.67
C ALA A 122 -14.75 -13.43 -8.45
N ASP A 123 -14.70 -14.67 -7.96
CA ASP A 123 -15.49 -15.14 -6.83
C ASP A 123 -14.96 -14.64 -5.47
N TYR A 124 -13.72 -14.16 -5.43
CA TYR A 124 -13.06 -13.70 -4.22
C TYR A 124 -12.23 -12.43 -4.47
N VAL A 125 -12.16 -11.59 -3.45
CA VAL A 125 -11.21 -10.48 -3.35
C VAL A 125 -10.24 -10.79 -2.23
N SER A 126 -8.95 -10.58 -2.48
CA SER A 126 -7.89 -10.72 -1.48
C SER A 126 -7.62 -9.36 -0.82
N TYR A 127 -7.66 -9.31 0.51
CA TYR A 127 -7.40 -8.08 1.25
C TYR A 127 -6.17 -8.23 2.14
N GLU A 128 -5.38 -7.17 2.26
CA GLU A 128 -4.27 -7.13 3.20
C GLU A 128 -4.77 -7.10 4.65
N MET A 129 -4.22 -7.99 5.47
CA MET A 129 -4.30 -7.92 6.93
C MET A 129 -2.87 -7.78 7.53
N PRO A 130 -2.71 -7.46 8.82
CA PRO A 130 -1.40 -7.47 9.44
C PRO A 130 -0.66 -8.80 9.23
N CYS A 131 0.47 -8.74 8.53
CA CYS A 131 1.33 -9.88 8.21
C CYS A 131 0.64 -11.04 7.46
N GLY A 132 -0.41 -10.76 6.69
CA GLY A 132 -1.11 -11.80 5.94
C GLY A 132 -2.15 -11.28 4.95
N VAL A 133 -2.91 -12.21 4.36
CA VAL A 133 -3.96 -11.91 3.39
C VAL A 133 -5.22 -12.71 3.73
N ILE A 134 -6.39 -12.07 3.62
CA ILE A 134 -7.69 -12.74 3.76
C ILE A 134 -8.48 -12.68 2.46
N PRO A 135 -8.88 -13.84 1.90
CA PRO A 135 -9.86 -13.86 0.83
C PRO A 135 -11.27 -13.65 1.40
N ARG A 136 -12.09 -12.85 0.71
CA ARG A 136 -13.52 -12.72 1.01
C ARG A 136 -14.33 -12.92 -0.27
N SER A 137 -15.45 -13.63 -0.15
CA SER A 137 -16.33 -13.91 -1.28
C SER A 137 -16.96 -12.61 -1.82
N THR A 138 -17.02 -12.48 -3.14
CA THR A 138 -17.78 -11.44 -3.84
C THR A 138 -19.25 -11.81 -4.05
N ARG A 139 -19.61 -13.07 -3.75
CA ARG A 139 -20.95 -13.65 -3.88
C ARG A 139 -21.45 -14.20 -2.54
N PRO A 140 -21.71 -13.34 -1.53
CA PRO A 140 -22.03 -13.77 -0.18
C PRO A 140 -23.32 -14.59 -0.13
N GLN A 141 -23.27 -15.79 0.49
CA GLN A 141 -24.42 -16.68 0.60
C GLN A 141 -24.96 -16.75 2.04
N THR A 142 -24.08 -16.60 3.02
CA THR A 142 -24.44 -16.68 4.44
C THR A 142 -24.65 -15.28 5.04
N PRO A 143 -25.45 -15.13 6.11
CA PRO A 143 -25.59 -13.85 6.81
C PRO A 143 -24.25 -13.26 7.27
N ALA A 144 -23.30 -14.12 7.68
CA ALA A 144 -21.97 -13.70 8.09
C ALA A 144 -21.12 -13.17 6.92
N GLU A 145 -21.34 -13.64 5.70
CA GLU A 145 -20.70 -13.09 4.50
C GLU A 145 -21.38 -11.80 4.04
N GLN A 146 -22.71 -11.76 4.09
CA GLN A 146 -23.50 -10.57 3.73
C GLN A 146 -23.19 -9.38 4.65
N ALA A 147 -22.86 -9.64 5.91
CA ALA A 147 -22.41 -8.62 6.86
C ALA A 147 -21.03 -8.00 6.52
N LYS A 148 -20.29 -8.54 5.54
CA LYS A 148 -18.94 -8.06 5.13
C LYS A 148 -19.02 -7.12 3.92
N TRP A 149 -19.98 -6.19 3.93
CA TRP A 149 -20.22 -5.24 2.85
C TRP A 149 -19.27 -4.02 2.87
N GLU A 150 -18.59 -3.78 4.00
CA GLU A 150 -17.44 -2.88 4.14
C GLU A 150 -16.41 -3.63 4.97
N VAL A 151 -15.15 -3.64 4.54
CA VAL A 151 -14.10 -4.45 5.18
C VAL A 151 -12.84 -3.63 5.41
N PRO A 152 -12.17 -3.84 6.56
CA PRO A 152 -10.87 -3.23 6.79
C PRO A 152 -9.79 -3.95 5.97
N ALA A 153 -8.95 -3.17 5.30
CA ALA A 153 -7.70 -3.63 4.71
C ALA A 153 -6.63 -2.55 4.88
N LEU A 154 -5.36 -2.96 5.00
CA LEU A 154 -4.28 -2.01 5.30
C LEU A 154 -3.94 -1.13 4.09
N ARG A 155 -3.24 -1.65 3.09
CA ARG A 155 -2.74 -0.87 1.96
C ARG A 155 -3.30 -1.30 0.62
N TRP A 156 -3.91 -2.47 0.52
CA TRP A 156 -4.39 -2.98 -0.77
C TRP A 156 -5.54 -3.97 -0.65
N ALA A 157 -6.33 -4.00 -1.73
CA ALA A 157 -7.27 -5.07 -2.08
C ALA A 157 -6.96 -5.52 -3.51
N ASP A 158 -7.11 -6.81 -3.81
CA ASP A 158 -6.83 -7.41 -5.11
C ASP A 158 -8.00 -8.25 -5.59
N LEU A 159 -8.53 -7.90 -6.76
CA LEU A 159 -9.52 -8.69 -7.48
C LEU A 159 -8.80 -9.36 -8.65
N SER A 160 -8.68 -10.69 -8.64
CA SER A 160 -7.96 -11.44 -9.65
C SER A 160 -8.68 -12.72 -10.04
N ASP A 161 -8.72 -13.03 -11.33
CA ASP A 161 -9.05 -14.35 -11.85
C ASP A 161 -7.79 -15.24 -11.97
N GLN A 162 -7.86 -16.35 -12.71
CA GLN A 162 -6.72 -17.27 -12.86
C GLN A 162 -5.55 -16.68 -13.68
N THR A 163 -5.80 -15.64 -14.47
CA THR A 163 -4.90 -15.13 -15.51
C THR A 163 -4.58 -13.64 -15.38
N TYR A 164 -5.44 -12.87 -14.73
CA TYR A 164 -5.35 -11.42 -14.66
C TYR A 164 -5.95 -10.87 -13.37
N GLY A 165 -5.44 -9.74 -12.92
CA GLY A 165 -5.93 -9.09 -11.72
C GLY A 165 -5.72 -7.60 -11.72
N VAL A 166 -6.40 -6.95 -10.80
CA VAL A 166 -6.29 -5.52 -10.55
C VAL A 166 -6.25 -5.31 -9.05
N SER A 167 -5.14 -4.75 -8.59
CA SER A 167 -4.96 -4.33 -7.20
C SER A 167 -5.30 -2.84 -7.05
N LEU A 168 -6.05 -2.51 -5.99
CA LEU A 168 -6.35 -1.14 -5.57
C LEU A 168 -5.56 -0.81 -4.30
N LEU A 169 -4.51 -0.02 -4.46
CA LEU A 169 -3.56 0.36 -3.42
C LEU A 169 -3.96 1.68 -2.75
N ASN A 170 -3.59 1.90 -1.49
CA ASN A 170 -3.82 3.16 -0.77
C ASN A 170 -2.67 3.49 0.21
N ASP A 171 -2.61 4.75 0.67
CA ASP A 171 -1.66 5.20 1.70
C ASP A 171 -2.27 5.47 3.09
N CYS A 172 -3.59 5.67 3.19
CA CYS A 172 -4.25 6.01 4.47
C CYS A 172 -5.77 5.70 4.52
N LYS A 173 -6.29 4.93 3.58
CA LYS A 173 -7.72 4.60 3.43
C LYS A 173 -7.96 3.13 3.72
N TYR A 174 -8.60 2.84 4.85
CA TYR A 174 -8.71 1.48 5.37
C TYR A 174 -10.04 0.78 5.06
N GLY A 175 -11.04 1.49 4.53
CA GLY A 175 -12.35 0.95 4.20
C GLY A 175 -12.46 0.55 2.74
N TYR A 176 -12.73 -0.72 2.48
CA TYR A 176 -12.95 -1.24 1.13
C TYR A 176 -14.29 -1.95 1.03
N ASP A 177 -14.87 -1.92 -0.16
CA ASP A 177 -15.91 -2.85 -0.55
C ASP A 177 -15.72 -3.33 -1.99
N ALA A 178 -16.30 -4.47 -2.31
CA ALA A 178 -16.13 -5.09 -3.61
C ALA A 178 -17.34 -5.90 -4.03
N GLN A 179 -17.52 -5.99 -5.34
CA GLN A 179 -18.41 -6.94 -6.02
C GLN A 179 -17.57 -7.82 -6.95
N ALA A 180 -18.21 -8.77 -7.65
CA ALA A 180 -17.49 -9.71 -8.51
C ALA A 180 -16.65 -9.03 -9.59
N SER A 181 -17.05 -7.84 -10.05
CA SER A 181 -16.40 -7.06 -11.10
C SER A 181 -16.17 -5.59 -10.71
N GLN A 182 -16.10 -5.28 -9.41
CA GLN A 182 -15.88 -3.90 -8.96
C GLN A 182 -15.08 -3.87 -7.67
N LEU A 183 -14.11 -2.95 -7.62
CA LEU A 183 -13.46 -2.53 -6.37
C LEU A 183 -13.88 -1.10 -6.03
N ARG A 184 -14.13 -0.84 -4.75
CA ARG A 184 -14.35 0.50 -4.21
C ARG A 184 -13.50 0.75 -2.98
N LEU A 185 -13.01 1.99 -2.88
CA LEU A 185 -12.27 2.50 -1.73
C LEU A 185 -13.07 3.62 -1.08
N THR A 186 -13.37 3.46 0.21
CA THR A 186 -13.96 4.53 1.02
C THR A 186 -12.93 5.62 1.26
N LEU A 187 -13.21 6.83 0.79
CA LEU A 187 -12.28 7.96 0.86
C LEU A 187 -12.48 8.79 2.12
N LEU A 188 -13.69 9.29 2.33
CA LEU A 188 -14.04 10.15 3.47
C LEU A 188 -15.45 9.87 3.95
N ARG A 189 -15.67 10.13 5.24
CA ARG A 189 -16.98 10.21 5.88
C ARG A 189 -17.10 11.57 6.57
N SER A 190 -18.31 11.93 6.97
CA SER A 190 -18.58 13.17 7.70
C SER A 190 -19.63 12.95 8.81
N PRO A 191 -19.36 12.07 9.79
CA PRO A 191 -20.25 11.94 10.94
C PRO A 191 -20.27 13.26 11.73
N THR A 192 -21.35 13.51 12.48
CA THR A 192 -21.47 14.70 13.35
C THR A 192 -21.56 14.36 14.84
N TRP A 193 -21.55 13.07 15.18
CA TRP A 193 -21.43 12.61 16.56
C TRP A 193 -20.29 11.59 16.70
N PRO A 194 -19.36 11.76 17.65
CA PRO A 194 -19.40 12.69 18.79
C PRO A 194 -18.83 14.07 18.47
N ASP A 195 -18.16 14.22 17.33
CA ASP A 195 -17.57 15.47 16.86
C ASP A 195 -18.42 16.07 15.73
N PRO A 196 -19.06 17.25 15.93
CA PRO A 196 -19.90 17.90 14.92
C PRO A 196 -19.18 18.37 13.65
N GLU A 197 -17.85 18.43 13.69
CA GLU A 197 -16.99 18.92 12.61
C GLU A 197 -15.96 17.85 12.18
N ALA A 198 -16.24 16.57 12.48
CA ALA A 198 -15.36 15.46 12.14
C ALA A 198 -14.95 15.49 10.66
N ASP A 199 -13.64 15.38 10.44
CA ASP A 199 -13.00 15.39 9.12
C ASP A 199 -13.26 16.65 8.27
N GLN A 200 -13.88 17.72 8.77
CA GLN A 200 -14.01 18.95 7.97
C GLN A 200 -12.65 19.60 7.71
N GLY A 201 -12.43 20.05 6.47
CA GLY A 201 -11.21 20.74 6.06
C GLY A 201 -10.43 20.04 4.95
N ILE A 202 -9.13 20.35 4.87
CA ILE A 202 -8.28 19.89 3.77
C ILE A 202 -7.69 18.51 4.08
N HIS A 203 -7.93 17.55 3.17
CA HIS A 203 -7.32 16.23 3.21
C HIS A 203 -6.42 16.01 2.01
N GLN A 204 -5.34 15.24 2.23
CA GLN A 204 -4.43 14.80 1.19
C GLN A 204 -4.18 13.31 1.34
N PHE A 205 -4.35 12.57 0.25
CA PHE A 205 -4.16 11.12 0.23
C PHE A 205 -3.94 10.60 -1.18
N THR A 206 -3.33 9.43 -1.29
CA THR A 206 -3.02 8.78 -2.56
C THR A 206 -3.53 7.36 -2.56
N TYR A 207 -4.18 7.00 -3.66
CA TYR A 207 -4.49 5.61 -3.98
C TYR A 207 -4.09 5.33 -5.42
N ALA A 208 -4.03 4.06 -5.79
CA ALA A 208 -3.53 3.69 -7.09
C ALA A 208 -4.21 2.44 -7.64
N LEU A 209 -4.44 2.44 -8.95
CA LEU A 209 -4.92 1.28 -9.69
C LEU A 209 -3.71 0.57 -10.31
N TYR A 210 -3.56 -0.71 -9.99
CA TYR A 210 -2.47 -1.55 -10.47
C TYR A 210 -3.01 -2.78 -11.21
N PRO A 211 -3.18 -2.70 -12.54
CA PRO A 211 -3.47 -3.86 -13.37
C PRO A 211 -2.24 -4.78 -13.50
N HIS A 212 -2.43 -6.09 -13.47
CA HIS A 212 -1.34 -7.05 -13.56
C HIS A 212 -1.76 -8.43 -14.09
N GLN A 213 -0.77 -9.20 -14.53
CA GLN A 213 -0.95 -10.61 -14.86
C GLN A 213 -1.05 -11.47 -13.59
N GLY A 214 -1.89 -12.51 -13.63
CA GLY A 214 -2.08 -13.43 -12.52
C GLY A 214 -2.76 -12.79 -11.32
N ASN A 215 -2.26 -13.08 -10.12
CA ASN A 215 -2.81 -12.63 -8.84
C ASN A 215 -1.79 -11.79 -8.06
N TRP A 216 -2.21 -11.22 -6.93
CA TRP A 216 -1.36 -10.40 -6.05
C TRP A 216 0.01 -10.99 -5.68
N ARG A 217 0.19 -12.33 -5.64
CA ARG A 217 1.49 -12.97 -5.36
C ARG A 217 2.45 -12.80 -6.51
N PHE A 218 1.99 -13.14 -7.72
CA PHE A 218 2.83 -13.06 -8.94
C PHE A 218 3.09 -11.61 -9.36
N ALA A 219 2.16 -10.73 -9.03
CA ALA A 219 2.22 -9.31 -9.37
C ALA A 219 3.01 -8.45 -8.39
N ASP A 220 3.55 -9.02 -7.31
CA ASP A 220 4.25 -8.29 -6.25
C ASP A 220 3.43 -7.14 -5.66
N THR A 221 2.11 -7.27 -5.61
CA THR A 221 1.19 -6.25 -5.11
C THR A 221 1.60 -5.76 -3.72
N ILE A 222 2.07 -6.68 -2.86
CA ILE A 222 2.55 -6.36 -1.51
C ILE A 222 3.71 -5.37 -1.59
N HIS A 223 4.73 -5.62 -2.42
CA HIS A 223 5.89 -4.75 -2.57
C HIS A 223 5.52 -3.38 -3.12
N LEU A 224 4.63 -3.33 -4.12
CA LEU A 224 4.15 -2.07 -4.68
C LEU A 224 3.31 -1.27 -3.68
N ALA A 225 2.52 -1.94 -2.83
CA ALA A 225 1.80 -1.30 -1.74
C ALA A 225 2.76 -0.71 -0.70
N TYR A 226 3.84 -1.42 -0.32
CA TYR A 226 4.90 -0.85 0.52
C TYR A 226 5.59 0.33 -0.17
N GLN A 227 5.92 0.23 -1.45
CA GLN A 227 6.59 1.31 -2.19
C GLN A 227 5.73 2.57 -2.29
N LEU A 228 4.40 2.44 -2.40
CA LEU A 228 3.48 3.58 -2.35
C LEU A 228 3.53 4.28 -0.97
N ASN A 229 3.70 3.50 0.10
CA ASN A 229 3.68 3.97 1.50
C ASN A 229 5.06 4.35 2.05
N LEU A 230 6.14 4.09 1.33
CA LEU A 230 7.52 4.35 1.73
C LEU A 230 8.18 5.31 0.73
N PRO A 231 8.08 6.63 0.94
CA PRO A 231 8.67 7.60 0.03
C PRO A 231 10.20 7.46 0.02
N PHE A 232 10.79 7.65 -1.17
CA PHE A 232 12.25 7.68 -1.30
C PHE A 232 12.83 8.85 -0.51
N LEU A 233 13.79 8.55 0.37
CA LEU A 233 14.52 9.56 1.13
C LEU A 233 15.76 10.00 0.34
N SER A 234 15.76 11.23 -0.16
CA SER A 234 16.94 11.86 -0.74
C SER A 234 17.57 12.82 0.28
N LEU A 235 18.87 12.66 0.56
CA LEU A 235 19.63 13.56 1.41
C LEU A 235 20.78 14.18 0.62
N LEU A 236 20.93 15.50 0.71
CA LEU A 236 22.12 16.17 0.17
C LEU A 236 23.28 15.89 1.12
N TRP A 237 24.25 15.10 0.65
CA TRP A 237 25.46 14.82 1.39
C TRP A 237 26.59 15.75 0.96
N SER A 238 27.18 16.47 1.91
CA SER A 238 28.41 17.24 1.72
C SER A 238 29.51 16.60 2.56
N PRO A 239 30.56 16.02 1.95
CA PRO A 239 31.67 15.48 2.72
C PRO A 239 32.37 16.61 3.49
N PRO A 240 32.77 16.39 4.76
CA PRO A 240 33.53 17.38 5.50
C PRO A 240 34.91 17.62 4.85
N ASN A 241 35.11 18.81 4.30
CA ASN A 241 36.37 19.46 3.89
C ASN A 241 37.51 18.56 3.37
N SER A 242 37.45 18.24 2.08
CA SER A 242 38.61 17.89 1.23
C SER A 242 39.48 19.11 0.91
N SER A 243 39.90 19.86 1.93
CA SER A 243 40.86 20.98 1.82
C SER A 243 41.36 21.25 3.25
N VAL A 244 42.60 20.97 3.62
CA VAL A 244 43.86 21.44 3.04
C VAL A 244 44.93 20.36 3.18
N VAL A 245 45.69 20.13 2.11
CA VAL A 245 46.99 19.44 2.14
C VAL A 245 47.90 20.22 3.09
N SER A 246 47.99 19.76 4.34
CA SER A 246 49.15 20.03 5.17
C SER A 246 49.98 18.76 5.13
N ASN A 247 51.10 18.83 4.40
CA ASN A 247 52.11 17.80 4.32
C ASN A 247 52.57 17.42 5.72
N ASN A 248 51.97 16.39 6.33
CA ASN A 248 52.60 15.54 7.34
C ASN A 248 51.72 14.30 7.60
N VAL A 249 52.17 13.19 7.01
CA VAL A 249 52.07 11.80 7.46
C VAL A 249 51.07 11.51 8.60
N SER A 250 49.91 10.96 8.25
CA SER A 250 49.35 9.77 8.90
C SER A 250 48.27 9.14 8.00
N ASN A 251 48.51 7.90 7.58
CA ASN A 251 47.58 7.06 6.82
C ASN A 251 46.40 6.64 7.70
N ASN A 252 45.53 7.58 8.08
CA ASN A 252 44.20 7.26 8.56
C ASN A 252 43.21 7.69 7.48
N SER A 253 43.18 6.93 6.39
CA SER A 253 42.02 6.90 5.51
C SER A 253 40.84 6.48 6.37
N GLN A 254 40.03 7.46 6.81
CA GLN A 254 38.80 7.14 7.51
C GLN A 254 37.99 6.17 6.64
N PRO A 255 37.46 5.08 7.21
CA PRO A 255 36.68 4.12 6.44
C PRO A 255 35.46 4.84 5.85
N SER A 256 35.50 5.10 4.54
CA SER A 256 34.35 5.58 3.79
C SER A 256 33.53 4.38 3.35
N LEU A 257 32.23 4.41 3.63
CA LEU A 257 31.31 3.45 3.03
C LEU A 257 31.35 3.56 1.49
N PRO A 258 31.14 2.47 0.75
CA PRO A 258 31.04 2.53 -0.70
C PRO A 258 29.87 3.42 -1.14
N SER A 259 29.96 4.00 -2.34
CA SER A 259 28.90 4.84 -2.92
C SER A 259 27.59 4.08 -3.17
N THR A 260 27.64 2.75 -3.17
CA THR A 260 26.52 1.83 -3.31
C THR A 260 26.70 0.72 -2.28
N GLY A 261 25.63 0.40 -1.55
CA GLY A 261 25.65 -0.70 -0.60
C GLY A 261 24.28 -1.34 -0.45
N GLN A 262 24.27 -2.63 -0.15
CA GLN A 262 23.11 -3.40 0.24
C GLN A 262 23.19 -3.70 1.73
N LEU A 263 22.56 -2.84 2.53
CA LEU A 263 22.61 -2.95 3.99
C LEU A 263 21.99 -4.25 4.49
N LEU A 264 20.84 -4.65 3.93
CA LEU A 264 20.11 -5.86 4.28
C LEU A 264 19.52 -6.51 3.03
N ASN A 265 19.70 -7.82 2.92
CA ASN A 265 19.04 -8.66 1.93
C ASN A 265 18.65 -9.98 2.59
N LEU A 266 17.35 -10.25 2.65
CA LEU A 266 16.80 -11.47 3.24
C LEU A 266 16.81 -12.66 2.27
N SER A 267 17.29 -12.46 1.03
CA SER A 267 17.39 -13.41 -0.09
C SER A 267 16.08 -13.99 -0.64
N ALA A 268 14.98 -13.92 0.11
CA ALA A 268 13.65 -14.31 -0.35
C ALA A 268 12.74 -13.08 -0.48
N LYS A 269 12.15 -12.90 -1.67
CA LYS A 269 11.22 -11.79 -1.97
C LYS A 269 9.93 -11.86 -1.16
N THR A 270 9.52 -13.05 -0.74
CA THR A 270 8.32 -13.27 0.08
C THR A 270 8.52 -12.86 1.54
N LEU A 271 9.78 -12.66 1.98
CA LEU A 271 10.08 -12.17 3.31
C LEU A 271 10.11 -10.64 3.32
N ILE A 272 9.18 -10.06 4.07
CA ILE A 272 9.07 -8.61 4.23
C ILE A 272 9.69 -8.19 5.56
N LEU A 273 10.65 -7.28 5.51
CA LEU A 273 11.28 -6.70 6.69
C LEU A 273 10.26 -5.84 7.44
N MET A 274 10.08 -6.11 8.73
CA MET A 274 9.24 -5.30 9.63
C MET A 274 10.09 -4.37 10.48
N ALA A 275 11.22 -4.86 10.97
CA ALA A 275 12.10 -4.09 11.84
C ALA A 275 13.54 -4.59 11.76
N LEU A 276 14.47 -3.64 11.80
CA LEU A 276 15.84 -3.85 12.26
C LEU A 276 16.08 -2.82 13.37
N LYS A 277 16.29 -3.27 14.60
CA LYS A 277 16.51 -2.39 15.75
C LYS A 277 17.59 -2.94 16.68
N GLN A 278 18.12 -2.12 17.59
CA GLN A 278 18.97 -2.62 18.66
C GLN A 278 18.15 -3.45 19.65
N SER A 279 18.79 -4.46 20.25
CA SER A 279 18.19 -5.20 21.36
C SER A 279 18.08 -4.30 22.58
N GLU A 280 16.99 -4.45 23.33
CA GLU A 280 16.75 -3.70 24.56
C GLU A 280 17.55 -4.27 25.74
N ASP A 281 17.74 -5.59 25.76
CA ASP A 281 18.35 -6.30 26.88
C ASP A 281 19.84 -6.59 26.68
N ILE A 282 20.30 -6.71 25.42
CA ILE A 282 21.65 -7.18 25.10
C ILE A 282 22.41 -6.08 24.33
N PRO A 283 23.42 -5.44 24.93
CA PRO A 283 24.29 -4.49 24.24
C PRO A 283 24.95 -5.10 23.00
N ASP A 284 25.13 -4.27 21.97
CA ASP A 284 25.74 -4.63 20.68
C ASP A 284 25.07 -5.79 19.92
N GLN A 285 23.84 -6.15 20.31
CA GLN A 285 22.96 -7.04 19.57
C GLN A 285 21.86 -6.25 18.88
N TRP A 286 21.45 -6.75 17.72
CA TRP A 286 20.33 -6.22 16.96
C TRP A 286 19.25 -7.29 16.82
N ILE A 287 18.03 -6.84 16.60
CA ILE A 287 16.86 -7.67 16.35
C ILE A 287 16.39 -7.40 14.93
N LEU A 288 16.35 -8.45 14.13
CA LEU A 288 15.77 -8.47 12.80
C LEU A 288 14.42 -9.18 12.88
N ARG A 289 13.36 -8.50 12.44
CA ARG A 289 12.00 -9.07 12.37
C ARG A 289 11.49 -8.99 10.93
N CYS A 290 10.97 -10.10 10.44
CA CYS A 290 10.32 -10.18 9.14
C CYS A 290 9.09 -11.08 9.22
N TYR A 291 8.24 -11.03 8.19
CA TYR A 291 7.16 -12.00 8.01
C TYR A 291 7.17 -12.57 6.60
N GLU A 292 6.69 -13.80 6.48
CA GLU A 292 6.40 -14.42 5.19
C GLU A 292 5.04 -13.95 4.68
N SER A 293 5.00 -13.44 3.45
CA SER A 293 3.88 -12.63 2.95
C SER A 293 3.02 -13.30 1.88
N HIS A 294 3.41 -14.45 1.35
CA HIS A 294 2.71 -15.15 0.27
C HIS A 294 1.95 -16.39 0.77
N GLY A 295 2.17 -16.85 1.99
CA GLY A 295 1.62 -18.10 2.49
C GLY A 295 2.37 -19.33 1.97
N GLU A 296 3.66 -19.17 1.66
CA GLU A 296 4.53 -20.23 1.16
C GLU A 296 5.80 -20.31 2.03
N SER A 297 6.41 -21.49 2.17
CA SER A 297 7.68 -21.58 2.92
C SER A 297 8.78 -20.75 2.25
N ALA A 298 9.54 -20.01 3.04
CA ALA A 298 10.63 -19.17 2.54
C ALA A 298 11.95 -19.49 3.25
N ASN A 299 13.06 -19.39 2.52
CA ASN A 299 14.40 -19.58 3.07
C ASN A 299 15.05 -18.23 3.35
N LEU A 300 15.29 -17.92 4.62
CA LEU A 300 16.03 -16.73 5.03
C LEU A 300 17.53 -17.02 4.97
N SER A 301 18.24 -16.29 4.11
CA SER A 301 19.70 -16.16 4.15
C SER A 301 20.06 -14.68 4.18
N LEU A 302 20.53 -14.20 5.34
CA LEU A 302 20.88 -12.79 5.52
C LEU A 302 22.20 -12.48 4.83
N VAL A 303 22.15 -11.63 3.81
CA VAL A 303 23.30 -11.00 3.17
C VAL A 303 23.32 -9.52 3.56
N SER A 304 24.46 -9.02 4.03
CA SER A 304 24.60 -7.66 4.54
C SER A 304 26.04 -7.16 4.38
N ASP A 305 26.19 -5.97 3.80
CA ASP A 305 27.49 -5.28 3.71
C ASP A 305 28.02 -4.83 5.06
N LEU A 306 27.17 -4.84 6.10
CA LEU A 306 27.55 -4.51 7.49
C LEU A 306 28.18 -5.72 8.21
N GLY A 307 28.21 -6.91 7.60
CA GLY A 307 28.70 -8.12 8.27
C GLY A 307 27.73 -8.67 9.31
N LEU A 308 26.45 -8.33 9.22
CA LEU A 308 25.40 -8.87 10.10
C LEU A 308 25.16 -10.35 9.84
N LYS A 309 25.13 -11.15 10.91
CA LYS A 309 24.74 -12.58 10.86
C LYS A 309 23.64 -12.90 11.86
N VAL A 310 22.76 -13.82 11.44
CA VAL A 310 21.74 -14.42 12.31
C VAL A 310 22.45 -15.29 13.36
N VAL A 311 22.10 -15.09 14.63
CA VAL A 311 22.67 -15.84 15.76
C VAL A 311 21.69 -16.92 16.21
N HIS A 312 20.48 -16.54 16.61
CA HIS A 312 19.42 -17.45 17.05
C HIS A 312 18.05 -16.76 16.93
N PRO A 313 16.94 -17.51 16.82
CA PRO A 313 15.61 -16.93 16.84
C PRO A 313 15.25 -16.45 18.25
N VAL A 314 14.40 -15.43 18.28
CA VAL A 314 13.83 -14.87 19.50
C VAL A 314 12.32 -14.70 19.35
N ASP A 315 11.60 -14.62 20.47
CA ASP A 315 10.19 -14.24 20.46
C ASP A 315 10.01 -12.72 20.25
N LEU A 316 8.76 -12.24 20.28
CA LEU A 316 8.47 -10.82 20.09
C LEU A 316 9.04 -9.93 21.21
N LEU A 317 9.35 -10.50 22.37
CA LEU A 317 9.98 -9.85 23.53
C LEU A 317 11.49 -10.15 23.60
N GLU A 318 12.11 -10.55 22.49
CA GLU A 318 13.56 -10.78 22.36
C GLU A 318 14.10 -11.97 23.17
N ARG A 319 13.22 -12.82 23.72
CA ARG A 319 13.64 -13.99 24.50
C ARG A 319 14.04 -15.13 23.56
N PRO A 320 15.18 -15.80 23.77
CA PRO A 320 15.62 -16.90 22.93
C PRO A 320 14.59 -18.02 22.82
N VAL A 321 14.40 -18.54 21.60
CA VAL A 321 13.52 -19.68 21.32
C VAL A 321 14.37 -20.86 20.84
N SER A 322 14.09 -22.06 21.32
CA SER A 322 14.75 -23.28 20.85
C SER A 322 14.33 -23.59 19.41
N LEU A 323 15.30 -23.72 18.50
CA LEU A 323 15.06 -24.25 17.15
C LEU A 323 14.84 -25.77 17.20
N SER A 324 13.93 -26.29 16.38
CA SER A 324 14.14 -27.58 15.72
C SER A 324 15.36 -27.42 14.80
N GLU A 325 16.34 -28.31 14.95
CA GLU A 325 17.74 -28.18 14.53
C GLU A 325 18.05 -27.26 13.32
N PRO A 326 19.04 -26.35 13.43
CA PRO A 326 19.51 -25.58 12.28
C PRO A 326 20.07 -26.53 11.20
N SER A 327 19.93 -26.13 9.93
CA SER A 327 20.60 -26.83 8.83
C SER A 327 22.11 -26.90 9.08
N PRO A 328 22.82 -27.95 8.61
CA PRO A 328 24.24 -28.20 8.92
C PRO A 328 25.20 -27.03 8.67
N ASP A 329 24.80 -26.06 7.83
CA ASP A 329 25.59 -24.89 7.46
C ASP A 329 25.24 -23.61 8.25
N GLY A 330 24.20 -23.62 9.09
CA GLY A 330 23.79 -22.49 9.96
C GLY A 330 23.43 -21.17 9.24
N LYS A 331 23.43 -21.15 7.91
CA LYS A 331 23.27 -19.94 7.07
C LYS A 331 21.86 -19.73 6.52
N VAL A 332 21.03 -20.76 6.54
CA VAL A 332 19.68 -20.72 5.98
C VAL A 332 18.69 -21.16 7.05
N VAL A 333 17.71 -20.30 7.33
CA VAL A 333 16.61 -20.57 8.24
C VAL A 333 15.33 -20.68 7.43
N GLN A 334 14.63 -21.81 7.52
CA GLN A 334 13.32 -21.97 6.87
C GLN A 334 12.23 -21.28 7.71
N ILE A 335 11.45 -20.44 7.05
CA ILE A 335 10.32 -19.70 7.59
C ILE A 335 9.04 -20.33 7.05
N GLU A 336 8.10 -20.64 7.93
CA GLU A 336 6.81 -21.24 7.56
C GLU A 336 5.87 -20.18 6.93
N PRO A 337 4.87 -20.61 6.13
CA PRO A 337 3.82 -19.75 5.61
C PRO A 337 3.23 -18.79 6.65
N TRP A 338 3.09 -17.51 6.30
CA TRP A 338 2.50 -16.46 7.15
C TRP A 338 3.22 -16.19 8.48
N LYS A 339 4.39 -16.79 8.71
CA LYS A 339 5.06 -16.72 10.00
C LYS A 339 5.76 -15.37 10.18
N ILE A 340 5.48 -14.71 11.29
CA ILE A 340 6.31 -13.62 11.80
C ILE A 340 7.49 -14.25 12.53
N SER A 341 8.71 -13.92 12.11
CA SER A 341 9.94 -14.45 12.69
C SER A 341 10.85 -13.32 13.14
N SER A 342 11.42 -13.48 14.34
CA SER A 342 12.39 -12.54 14.90
C SER A 342 13.70 -13.26 15.20
N PHE A 343 14.82 -12.58 14.95
CA PHE A 343 16.16 -13.12 15.08
C PHE A 343 17.07 -12.12 15.79
N ALA A 344 17.86 -12.62 16.74
CA ALA A 344 19.04 -11.91 17.20
C ALA A 344 20.09 -11.93 16.09
N VAL A 345 20.63 -10.76 15.74
CA VAL A 345 21.69 -10.58 14.76
C VAL A 345 22.86 -9.79 15.37
N ARG A 346 24.08 -10.09 14.93
CA ARG A 346 25.30 -9.41 15.39
C ARG A 346 26.24 -9.09 14.24
N LEU A 347 26.99 -8.01 14.39
CA LEU A 347 28.12 -7.67 13.53
C LEU A 347 29.25 -8.67 13.81
N ILE A 348 29.76 -9.31 12.76
CA ILE A 348 31.02 -10.07 12.88
C ILE A 348 32.13 -9.18 12.35
N THR A 349 33.09 -8.88 13.22
CA THR A 349 34.30 -8.10 12.89
C THR A 349 35.33 -8.95 12.18
#